data_AF-A0A961UHQ6-F1
#
_entry.id   AF-A0A961UHQ6-F1
#
_cell.length_a   1.000
_cell.length_b   1.000
_cell.length_c   1.000
_cell.angle_alpha   90.00
_cell.angle_beta   90.00
_cell.angle_gamma   90.00
#
_symmetry.space_group_name_H-M   'P 1'
#
loop_
_entity.id
_entity.type
_entity.pdbx_description
1 polymer ?
#
loop_
_entity_poly.entity_id
_entity_poly.type
_entity_poly.pdbx_seq_one_letter_code
_entity_poly.pdbx_strand_id
1 'polypeptide(L)'
;MFSNPYKTAVMKALKVCEAVADGDFEARVTGIAGSGDDARLLHAINRLIDRSDAYVRETRASLEYVATNRYFRRISVNGMKGSFGEAAGAVNGAMDAIQKRVASFGAVVEAFETQMQEVVHSVSSAATELDSSAHEMASTTQTAEEKSQAIASAAEEASANMSAVAAATEEMTHTVEEISKQTINSRQVTNEAVDAVAKARVEINRLSEASERIGKVVSLITEIAEQTNLLALNATIEAARAGEAGKGFAVVASEVKGLAGQTAKATGEIRAQVADVQSVTQIVVEAMSSITSTIDKVSEITSAIATAAEEQSAAAREIAGSTSQASLGAQDVSANVAMVSRVVGETSTASHHVLEASRELSQRGETMRTAVDGFITEVRKVV
;
A
#
# COMPACT_ATOMS: atom_id res chain seq x y z
N MET A 1 125.60 -51.68 7.02
CA MET A 1 124.54 -50.65 7.12
C MET A 1 123.20 -51.34 6.90
N PHE A 2 122.68 -52.01 7.93
CA PHE A 2 121.38 -52.69 7.84
C PHE A 2 120.28 -51.71 8.28
N SER A 3 119.39 -51.37 7.35
CA SER A 3 118.27 -50.46 7.60
C SER A 3 117.33 -51.07 8.64
N ASN A 4 117.01 -50.30 9.68
CA ASN A 4 116.07 -50.73 10.73
C ASN A 4 114.64 -50.81 10.12
N PRO A 5 114.01 -51.99 10.01
CA PRO A 5 112.69 -52.17 9.40
C PRO A 5 111.60 -51.28 10.05
N TYR A 6 111.72 -51.00 11.35
CA TYR A 6 110.82 -50.07 12.06
C TYR A 6 110.92 -48.62 11.54
N LYS A 7 112.12 -48.16 11.14
CA LYS A 7 112.32 -46.80 10.61
C LYS A 7 111.63 -46.60 9.25
N THR A 8 111.65 -47.63 8.40
CA THR A 8 111.00 -47.60 7.08
C THR A 8 109.48 -47.67 7.20
N ALA A 9 108.94 -48.47 8.12
CA ALA A 9 107.51 -48.54 8.39
C ALA A 9 106.95 -47.20 8.92
N VAL A 10 107.64 -46.57 9.88
CA VAL A 10 107.24 -45.26 10.44
C VAL A 10 107.25 -44.16 9.38
N MET A 11 108.25 -44.12 8.48
CA MET A 11 108.27 -43.13 7.39
C MET A 11 107.12 -43.32 6.39
N LYS A 12 106.77 -44.57 6.06
CA LYS A 12 105.61 -44.87 5.20
C LYS A 12 104.29 -44.47 5.86
N ALA A 13 104.14 -44.76 7.16
CA ALA A 13 103.00 -44.35 7.98
C ALA A 13 102.87 -42.82 8.02
N LEU A 14 103.96 -42.11 8.34
CA LEU A 14 103.98 -40.66 8.46
C LEU A 14 103.52 -39.97 7.17
N LYS A 15 104.09 -40.36 6.02
CA LYS A 15 103.70 -39.80 4.72
C LYS A 15 102.21 -39.95 4.41
N VAL A 16 101.64 -41.12 4.70
CA VAL A 16 100.21 -41.38 4.46
C VAL A 16 99.35 -40.64 5.49
N CYS A 17 99.75 -40.59 6.76
CA CYS A 17 99.05 -39.84 7.79
C CYS A 17 99.06 -38.32 7.52
N GLU A 18 100.16 -37.76 7.00
CA GLU A 18 100.25 -36.36 6.56
C GLU A 18 99.30 -36.09 5.38
N ALA A 19 99.31 -36.95 4.35
CA ALA A 19 98.39 -36.82 3.21
C ALA A 19 96.90 -36.89 3.64
N VAL A 20 96.56 -37.81 4.54
CA VAL A 20 95.20 -37.95 5.07
C VAL A 20 94.82 -36.77 5.97
N ALA A 21 95.77 -36.21 6.74
CA ALA A 21 95.55 -35.01 7.53
C ALA A 21 95.25 -33.78 6.65
N ASP A 22 95.81 -33.73 5.44
CA ASP A 22 95.51 -32.72 4.42
C ASP A 22 94.23 -33.03 3.60
N GLY A 23 93.53 -34.14 3.92
CA GLY A 23 92.25 -34.51 3.32
C GLY A 23 92.31 -35.50 2.15
N ASP A 24 93.49 -36.02 1.80
CA ASP A 24 93.64 -37.11 0.82
C ASP A 24 93.33 -38.47 1.47
N PHE A 25 92.05 -38.81 1.51
CA PHE A 25 91.57 -40.10 1.99
C PHE A 25 91.73 -41.25 0.98
N GLU A 26 92.34 -41.03 -0.19
CA GLU A 26 92.71 -42.09 -1.15
C GLU A 26 94.13 -42.62 -0.89
N ALA A 27 94.96 -41.88 -0.15
CA ALA A 27 96.29 -42.30 0.25
C ALA A 27 96.28 -43.63 1.02
N ARG A 28 97.15 -44.57 0.63
CA ARG A 28 97.30 -45.87 1.30
C ARG A 28 98.76 -46.23 1.49
N VAL A 29 99.04 -46.93 2.58
CA VAL A 29 100.33 -47.61 2.75
C VAL A 29 100.35 -48.83 1.85
N THR A 30 101.25 -48.83 0.86
CA THR A 30 101.42 -49.92 -0.12
C THR A 30 102.71 -50.72 0.14
N GLY A 31 102.72 -51.98 -0.32
CA GLY A 31 103.88 -52.87 -0.16
C GLY A 31 104.21 -53.16 1.30
N ILE A 32 103.21 -53.61 2.06
CA ILE A 32 103.36 -54.09 3.44
C ILE A 32 103.87 -55.53 3.38
N ALA A 33 105.08 -55.81 3.86
CA ALA A 33 105.69 -57.13 3.86
C ALA A 33 105.98 -57.59 5.30
N GLY A 34 105.65 -58.85 5.62
CA GLY A 34 105.82 -59.43 6.96
C GLY A 34 104.54 -59.45 7.81
N SER A 35 104.60 -60.10 8.98
CA SER A 35 103.48 -60.28 9.92
C SER A 35 103.74 -59.71 11.32
N GLY A 36 104.79 -58.89 11.47
CA GLY A 36 105.18 -58.24 12.72
C GLY A 36 104.27 -57.07 13.13
N ASP A 37 104.57 -56.46 14.27
CA ASP A 37 103.80 -55.34 14.81
C ASP A 37 103.85 -54.07 13.94
N ASP A 38 104.90 -53.92 13.13
CA ASP A 38 105.05 -52.89 12.10
C ASP A 38 104.03 -53.06 10.96
N ALA A 39 103.85 -54.28 10.44
CA ALA A 39 102.81 -54.58 9.45
C ALA A 39 101.40 -54.39 10.03
N ARG A 40 101.18 -54.78 11.30
CA ARG A 40 99.90 -54.56 12.01
C ARG A 40 99.56 -53.08 12.15
N LEU A 41 100.55 -52.23 12.44
CA LEU A 41 100.39 -50.78 12.50
C LEU A 41 99.99 -50.20 11.13
N LEU A 42 100.69 -50.57 10.05
CA LEU A 42 100.38 -50.09 8.70
C LEU A 42 98.98 -50.54 8.21
N HIS A 43 98.59 -51.78 8.50
CA HIS A 43 97.23 -52.25 8.25
C HIS A 43 96.18 -51.54 9.14
N ALA A 44 96.51 -51.18 10.38
CA ALA A 44 95.62 -50.40 11.24
C ALA A 44 95.42 -48.97 10.71
N ILE A 45 96.48 -48.34 10.19
CA ILE A 45 96.42 -47.03 9.53
C ILE A 45 95.52 -47.12 8.29
N ASN A 46 95.74 -48.07 7.37
CA ASN A 46 94.86 -48.24 6.21
C ASN A 46 93.40 -48.46 6.62
N ARG A 47 93.12 -49.28 7.63
CA ARG A 47 91.75 -49.48 8.14
C ARG A 47 91.12 -48.21 8.75
N LEU A 48 91.92 -47.36 9.38
CA LEU A 48 91.45 -46.07 9.89
C LEU A 48 91.10 -45.13 8.75
N ILE A 49 91.93 -45.10 7.70
CA ILE A 49 91.70 -44.30 6.49
C ILE A 49 90.47 -44.80 5.75
N ASP A 50 90.33 -46.12 5.53
CA ASP A 50 89.16 -46.71 4.86
C ASP A 50 87.84 -46.35 5.57
N ARG A 51 87.82 -46.35 6.91
CA ARG A 51 86.65 -45.95 7.68
C ARG A 51 86.36 -44.45 7.60
N SER A 52 87.42 -43.64 7.62
CA SER A 52 87.30 -42.18 7.52
C SER A 52 86.82 -41.76 6.13
N ASP A 53 87.39 -42.35 5.08
CA ASP A 53 86.98 -42.19 3.68
C ASP A 53 85.52 -42.61 3.48
N ALA A 54 85.15 -43.81 3.91
CA ALA A 54 83.78 -44.31 3.80
C ALA A 54 82.77 -43.39 4.50
N TYR A 55 83.10 -42.91 5.70
CA TYR A 55 82.25 -41.96 6.43
C TYR A 55 82.11 -40.63 5.70
N VAL A 56 83.22 -40.01 5.28
CA VAL A 56 83.21 -38.73 4.55
C VAL A 56 82.45 -38.84 3.24
N ARG A 57 82.71 -39.91 2.48
CA ARG A 57 82.09 -40.15 1.16
C ARG A 57 80.59 -40.39 1.27
N GLU A 58 80.15 -41.25 2.18
CA GLU A 58 78.72 -41.52 2.37
C GLU A 58 77.97 -40.32 2.97
N THR A 59 78.60 -39.58 3.89
CA THR A 59 78.01 -38.35 4.46
C THR A 59 77.85 -37.29 3.37
N ARG A 60 78.91 -37.03 2.60
CA ARG A 60 78.87 -36.09 1.48
C ARG A 60 77.76 -36.45 0.50
N ALA A 61 77.74 -37.70 0.03
CA ALA A 61 76.77 -38.10 -0.97
C ALA A 61 75.34 -38.08 -0.45
N SER A 62 75.11 -38.42 0.83
CA SER A 62 73.77 -38.31 1.45
C SER A 62 73.34 -36.86 1.58
N LEU A 63 74.24 -35.95 1.98
CA LEU A 63 73.96 -34.52 2.12
C LEU A 63 73.76 -33.82 0.76
N GLU A 64 74.41 -34.27 -0.32
CA GLU A 64 74.16 -33.77 -1.68
C GLU A 64 72.71 -34.04 -2.13
N TYR A 65 72.13 -35.19 -1.76
CA TYR A 65 70.71 -35.44 -2.00
C TYR A 65 69.81 -34.58 -1.09
N VAL A 66 70.17 -34.38 0.19
CA VAL A 66 69.43 -33.48 1.09
C VAL A 66 69.41 -32.04 0.55
N ALA A 67 70.52 -31.56 -0.01
CA ALA A 67 70.60 -30.23 -0.62
C ALA A 67 69.67 -30.03 -1.83
N THR A 68 69.13 -31.12 -2.39
CA THR A 68 68.14 -31.10 -3.48
C THR A 68 66.75 -31.57 -3.03
N ASN A 69 66.45 -31.47 -1.72
CA ASN A 69 65.20 -31.94 -1.09
C ASN A 69 64.90 -33.44 -1.31
N ARG A 70 65.93 -34.26 -1.52
CA ARG A 70 65.79 -35.70 -1.74
C ARG A 70 66.33 -36.47 -0.54
N TYR A 71 65.43 -37.10 0.21
CA TYR A 71 65.76 -37.73 1.49
C TYR A 71 65.77 -39.26 1.44
N PHE A 72 66.10 -39.90 0.31
CA PHE A 72 66.05 -41.37 0.19
C PHE A 72 67.41 -42.05 0.42
N ARG A 73 68.53 -41.36 0.22
CA ARG A 73 69.87 -41.92 0.45
C ARG A 73 70.20 -41.85 1.95
N ARG A 74 70.65 -42.96 2.54
CA ARG A 74 71.12 -43.02 3.93
C ARG A 74 72.59 -43.40 3.94
N ILE A 75 73.31 -42.91 4.95
CA ILE A 75 74.69 -43.33 5.21
C ILE A 75 74.65 -44.82 5.59
N SER A 76 75.42 -45.64 4.87
CA SER A 76 75.56 -47.05 5.19
C SER A 76 76.29 -47.23 6.52
N VAL A 77 75.60 -47.73 7.54
CA VAL A 77 76.19 -47.99 8.87
C VAL A 77 77.02 -49.29 8.90
N ASN A 78 76.91 -50.12 7.86
CA ASN A 78 77.62 -51.40 7.78
C ASN A 78 79.14 -51.17 7.66
N GLY A 79 79.88 -51.56 8.69
CA GLY A 79 81.34 -51.39 8.75
C GLY A 79 81.82 -50.15 9.50
N MET A 80 80.91 -49.23 9.85
CA MET A 80 81.18 -48.09 10.72
C MET A 80 81.10 -48.52 12.19
N LYS A 81 82.21 -48.40 12.93
CA LYS A 81 82.30 -48.85 14.34
C LYS A 81 82.63 -47.68 15.26
N GLY A 82 82.14 -47.72 16.49
CA GLY A 82 82.35 -46.67 17.49
C GLY A 82 81.79 -45.33 17.01
N SER A 83 82.56 -44.25 17.21
CA SER A 83 82.14 -42.88 16.91
C SER A 83 81.71 -42.64 15.45
N PHE A 84 82.28 -43.37 14.47
CA PHE A 84 81.83 -43.27 13.07
C PHE A 84 80.41 -43.81 12.86
N GLY A 85 80.05 -44.90 13.56
CA GLY A 85 78.71 -45.47 13.50
C GLY A 85 77.69 -44.60 14.22
N GLU A 86 78.05 -44.04 15.37
CA GLU A 86 77.22 -43.08 16.12
C GLU A 86 76.96 -41.81 15.29
N ALA A 87 78.00 -41.24 14.68
CA ALA A 87 77.88 -40.05 13.84
C ALA A 87 77.02 -40.32 12.58
N ALA A 88 77.22 -41.45 11.90
CA ALA A 88 76.38 -41.86 10.78
C ALA A 88 74.91 -42.06 11.18
N GLY A 89 74.67 -42.65 12.35
CA GLY A 89 73.34 -42.77 12.95
C GLY A 89 72.70 -41.42 13.25
N ALA A 90 73.47 -40.47 13.81
CA ALA A 90 73.00 -39.11 14.08
C ALA A 90 72.64 -38.35 12.81
N VAL A 91 73.44 -38.45 11.74
CA VAL A 91 73.14 -37.83 10.44
C VAL A 91 71.90 -38.47 9.81
N ASN A 92 71.79 -39.79 9.79
CA ASN A 92 70.59 -40.47 9.31
C ASN A 92 69.33 -40.06 10.11
N GLY A 93 69.43 -39.96 11.43
CA GLY A 93 68.34 -39.48 12.29
C GLY A 93 67.96 -38.03 12.04
N ALA A 94 68.94 -37.15 11.77
CA ALA A 94 68.69 -35.77 11.37
C ALA A 94 67.99 -35.71 9.99
N MET A 95 68.41 -36.54 9.03
CA MET A 95 67.77 -36.64 7.72
C MET A 95 66.31 -37.12 7.83
N ASP A 96 66.03 -38.12 8.66
CA ASP A 96 64.67 -38.59 8.94
C ASP A 96 63.81 -37.49 9.58
N ALA A 97 64.39 -36.73 10.52
CA ALA A 97 63.69 -35.62 11.17
C ALA A 97 63.36 -34.49 10.18
N ILE A 98 64.31 -34.13 9.30
CA ILE A 98 64.08 -33.13 8.25
C ILE A 98 63.02 -33.64 7.27
N GLN A 99 63.13 -34.88 6.78
CA GLN A 99 62.16 -35.47 5.86
C GLN A 99 60.74 -35.48 6.45
N LYS A 100 60.59 -35.90 7.71
CA LYS A 100 59.29 -35.88 8.41
C LYS A 100 58.75 -34.45 8.53
N ARG A 101 59.61 -33.48 8.83
CA ARG A 101 59.21 -32.08 8.98
C ARG A 101 58.74 -31.49 7.65
N VAL A 102 59.49 -31.72 6.57
CA VAL A 102 59.12 -31.30 5.20
C VAL A 102 57.79 -31.94 4.77
N ALA A 103 57.62 -33.25 4.97
CA ALA A 103 56.36 -33.94 4.66
C ALA A 103 55.18 -33.41 5.49
N SER A 104 55.37 -33.23 6.80
CA SER A 104 54.32 -32.67 7.68
C SER A 104 53.94 -31.24 7.30
N PHE A 105 54.91 -30.44 6.87
CA PHE A 105 54.68 -29.08 6.43
C PHE A 105 53.92 -29.04 5.10
N GLY A 106 54.24 -29.93 4.14
CA GLY A 106 53.46 -30.11 2.92
C GLY A 106 51.98 -30.40 3.20
N ALA A 107 51.68 -31.32 4.13
CA ALA A 107 50.31 -31.63 4.51
C ALA A 107 49.59 -30.42 5.17
N VAL A 108 50.29 -29.62 5.98
CA VAL A 108 49.71 -28.38 6.56
C VAL A 108 49.43 -27.35 5.48
N VAL A 109 50.30 -27.23 4.47
CA VAL A 109 50.14 -26.31 3.34
C VAL A 109 48.95 -26.72 2.46
N GLU A 110 48.77 -28.01 2.16
CA GLU A 110 47.60 -28.51 1.42
C GLU A 110 46.28 -28.28 2.18
N ALA A 111 46.28 -28.53 3.50
CA ALA A 111 45.12 -28.25 4.34
C ALA A 111 44.80 -26.75 4.39
N PHE A 112 45.83 -25.90 4.49
CA PHE A 112 45.68 -24.44 4.44
C PHE A 112 45.14 -23.97 3.09
N GLU A 113 45.66 -24.49 1.96
CA GLU A 113 45.19 -24.19 0.61
C GLU A 113 43.69 -24.49 0.47
N THR A 114 43.27 -25.68 0.90
CA THR A 114 41.87 -26.11 0.83
C THR A 114 40.97 -25.22 1.69
N GLN A 115 41.36 -24.96 2.95
CA GLN A 115 40.58 -24.11 3.85
C GLN A 115 40.45 -22.67 3.34
N MET A 116 41.52 -22.11 2.78
CA MET A 116 41.51 -20.76 2.22
C MET A 116 40.68 -20.67 0.94
N GLN A 117 40.71 -21.69 0.08
CA GLN A 117 39.85 -21.78 -1.09
C GLN A 117 38.36 -21.80 -0.70
N GLU A 118 37.99 -22.56 0.33
CA GLU A 118 36.62 -22.57 0.86
C GLU A 118 36.19 -21.19 1.38
N VAL A 119 37.05 -20.51 2.15
CA VAL A 119 36.75 -19.17 2.68
C VAL A 119 36.59 -18.15 1.53
N VAL A 120 37.49 -18.14 0.56
CA VAL A 120 37.40 -17.26 -0.62
C VAL A 120 36.12 -17.53 -1.40
N HIS A 121 35.77 -18.80 -1.61
CA HIS A 121 34.54 -19.18 -2.30
C HIS A 121 33.31 -18.69 -1.55
N SER A 122 33.24 -18.93 -0.23
CA SER A 122 32.13 -18.48 0.61
C SER A 122 31.97 -16.95 0.61
N VAL A 123 33.08 -16.21 0.68
CA VAL A 123 33.08 -14.74 0.61
C VAL A 123 32.57 -14.24 -0.75
N SER A 124 33.00 -14.87 -1.85
CA SER A 124 32.56 -14.52 -3.20
C SER A 124 31.06 -14.79 -3.42
N SER A 125 30.57 -15.94 -2.94
CA SER A 125 29.14 -16.27 -2.98
C SER A 125 28.31 -15.28 -2.15
N ALA A 126 28.72 -14.99 -0.92
CA ALA A 126 28.03 -14.03 -0.05
C ALA A 126 28.00 -12.62 -0.66
N ALA A 127 29.09 -12.18 -1.30
CA ALA A 127 29.13 -10.91 -2.00
C ALA A 127 28.13 -10.88 -3.17
N THR A 128 28.08 -11.94 -3.98
CA THR A 128 27.13 -12.05 -5.11
C THR A 128 25.67 -12.01 -4.63
N GLU A 129 25.35 -12.69 -3.53
CA GLU A 129 24.01 -12.64 -2.92
C GLU A 129 23.65 -11.24 -2.41
N LEU A 130 24.60 -10.54 -1.78
CA LEU A 130 24.40 -9.15 -1.34
C LEU A 130 24.21 -8.18 -2.52
N ASP A 131 24.93 -8.36 -3.63
CA ASP A 131 24.76 -7.54 -4.84
C ASP A 131 23.35 -7.73 -5.42
N SER A 132 22.88 -8.98 -5.54
CA SER A 132 21.52 -9.28 -5.99
C SER A 132 20.47 -8.69 -5.06
N SER A 133 20.63 -8.86 -3.74
CA SER A 133 19.70 -8.33 -2.74
C SER A 133 19.63 -6.80 -2.77
N ALA A 134 20.76 -6.13 -3.01
CA ALA A 134 20.80 -4.68 -3.14
C ALA A 134 20.06 -4.19 -4.40
N HIS A 135 20.19 -4.89 -5.53
CA HIS A 135 19.45 -4.56 -6.76
C HIS A 135 17.94 -4.77 -6.60
N GLU A 136 17.52 -5.87 -5.98
CA GLU A 136 16.11 -6.13 -5.68
C GLU A 136 15.52 -5.07 -4.75
N MET A 137 16.27 -4.67 -3.71
CA MET A 137 15.88 -3.61 -2.81
C MET A 137 15.76 -2.27 -3.55
N ALA A 138 16.70 -1.93 -4.44
CA ALA A 138 16.64 -0.72 -5.27
C ALA A 138 15.38 -0.70 -6.16
N SER A 139 15.08 -1.82 -6.84
CA SER A 139 13.88 -1.94 -7.68
C SER A 139 12.58 -1.83 -6.87
N THR A 140 12.55 -2.44 -5.68
CA THR A 140 11.41 -2.37 -4.77
C THR A 140 11.21 -0.94 -4.26
N THR A 141 12.28 -0.23 -3.90
CA THR A 141 12.20 1.17 -3.48
C THR A 141 11.69 2.08 -4.59
N GLN A 142 12.13 1.88 -5.84
CA GLN A 142 11.62 2.65 -6.98
C GLN A 142 10.11 2.43 -7.17
N THR A 143 9.68 1.17 -7.12
CA THR A 143 8.24 0.84 -7.24
C THR A 143 7.44 1.45 -6.10
N ALA A 144 7.96 1.40 -4.88
CA ALA A 144 7.31 2.00 -3.70
C ALA A 144 7.20 3.53 -3.83
N GLU A 145 8.19 4.20 -4.39
CA GLU A 145 8.16 5.64 -4.65
C GLU A 145 7.08 6.00 -5.68
N GLU A 146 7.04 5.30 -6.81
CA GLU A 146 6.02 5.51 -7.86
C GLU A 146 4.59 5.31 -7.32
N LYS A 147 4.40 4.26 -6.50
CA LYS A 147 3.10 4.00 -5.85
C LYS A 147 2.77 5.06 -4.80
N SER A 148 3.75 5.49 -4.01
CA SER A 148 3.57 6.55 -3.02
C SER A 148 3.12 7.86 -3.69
N GLN A 149 3.77 8.25 -4.79
CA GLN A 149 3.38 9.44 -5.55
C GLN A 149 1.94 9.34 -6.10
N ALA A 150 1.56 8.18 -6.62
CA ALA A 150 0.19 7.95 -7.09
C ALA A 150 -0.85 8.05 -5.96
N ILE A 151 -0.54 7.52 -4.78
CA ILE A 151 -1.41 7.62 -3.59
C ILE A 151 -1.52 9.08 -3.12
N ALA A 152 -0.41 9.83 -3.10
CA ALA A 152 -0.43 11.26 -2.75
C ALA A 152 -1.37 12.05 -3.68
N SER A 153 -1.24 11.87 -4.99
CA SER A 153 -2.11 12.54 -5.96
C SER A 153 -3.58 12.15 -5.80
N ALA A 154 -3.87 10.87 -5.56
CA ALA A 154 -5.24 10.41 -5.30
C ALA A 154 -5.82 10.99 -3.99
N ALA A 155 -5.00 11.15 -2.95
CA ALA A 155 -5.41 11.78 -1.70
C ALA A 155 -5.69 13.28 -1.87
N GLU A 156 -4.88 14.00 -2.64
CA GLU A 156 -5.13 15.40 -3.01
C GLU A 156 -6.43 15.56 -3.78
N GLU A 157 -6.67 14.71 -4.79
CA GLU A 157 -7.91 14.69 -5.56
C GLU A 157 -9.11 14.38 -4.67
N ALA A 158 -9.00 13.41 -3.76
CA ALA A 158 -10.04 13.11 -2.79
C ALA A 158 -10.36 14.32 -1.90
N SER A 159 -9.34 15.03 -1.40
CA SER A 159 -9.53 16.25 -0.59
C SER A 159 -10.22 17.37 -1.38
N ALA A 160 -9.87 17.55 -2.66
CA ALA A 160 -10.53 18.51 -3.54
C ALA A 160 -12.00 18.15 -3.78
N ASN A 161 -12.27 16.87 -4.05
CA ASN A 161 -13.64 16.36 -4.23
C ASN A 161 -14.48 16.54 -2.95
N MET A 162 -13.91 16.29 -1.76
CA MET A 162 -14.59 16.54 -0.49
C MET A 162 -14.89 18.03 -0.30
N SER A 163 -13.99 18.92 -0.71
CA SER A 163 -14.25 20.38 -0.65
C SER A 163 -15.41 20.78 -1.57
N ALA A 164 -15.52 20.18 -2.76
CA ALA A 164 -16.64 20.41 -3.67
C ALA A 164 -17.97 19.88 -3.10
N VAL A 165 -17.96 18.69 -2.48
CA VAL A 165 -19.14 18.12 -1.81
C VAL A 165 -19.57 19.00 -0.63
N ALA A 166 -18.62 19.53 0.15
CA ALA A 166 -18.93 20.45 1.25
C ALA A 166 -19.65 21.70 0.74
N ALA A 167 -19.14 22.34 -0.32
CA ALA A 167 -19.77 23.50 -0.93
C ALA A 167 -21.19 23.20 -1.45
N ALA A 168 -21.37 22.06 -2.13
CA ALA A 168 -22.70 21.63 -2.58
C ALA A 168 -23.67 21.36 -1.42
N THR A 169 -23.15 20.88 -0.28
CA THR A 169 -23.94 20.62 0.93
C THR A 169 -24.35 21.93 1.63
N GLU A 170 -23.49 22.94 1.62
CA GLU A 170 -23.82 24.30 2.09
C GLU A 170 -24.93 24.91 1.21
N GLU A 171 -24.83 24.81 -0.11
CA GLU A 171 -25.87 25.28 -1.04
C GLU A 171 -27.19 24.53 -0.87
N MET A 172 -27.14 23.22 -0.62
CA MET A 172 -28.33 22.41 -0.30
C MET A 172 -28.98 22.88 1.01
N THR A 173 -28.19 23.21 2.03
CA THR A 173 -28.69 23.71 3.31
C THR A 173 -29.43 25.04 3.12
N HIS A 174 -28.86 25.97 2.34
CA HIS A 174 -29.53 27.22 1.99
C HIS A 174 -30.84 27.00 1.22
N THR A 175 -30.84 26.06 0.27
CA THR A 175 -32.05 25.75 -0.51
C THR A 175 -33.16 25.18 0.38
N VAL A 176 -32.81 24.32 1.35
CA VAL A 176 -33.77 23.75 2.32
C VAL A 176 -34.33 24.82 3.25
N GLU A 177 -33.52 25.79 3.68
CA GLU A 177 -33.98 26.94 4.46
C GLU A 177 -35.01 27.79 3.69
N GLU A 178 -34.76 28.05 2.40
CA GLU A 178 -35.71 28.78 1.54
C GLU A 178 -37.00 27.98 1.30
N ILE A 179 -36.92 26.67 1.06
CA ILE A 179 -38.10 25.80 0.97
C ILE A 179 -38.92 25.87 2.27
N SER A 180 -38.25 25.85 3.42
CA SER A 180 -38.91 25.94 4.72
C SER A 180 -39.66 27.27 4.89
N LYS A 181 -39.02 28.40 4.52
CA LYS A 181 -39.68 29.72 4.51
C LYS A 181 -40.87 29.77 3.56
N GLN A 182 -40.71 29.25 2.34
CA GLN A 182 -41.77 29.22 1.34
C GLN A 182 -42.95 28.35 1.78
N THR A 183 -42.67 27.27 2.50
CA THR A 183 -43.68 26.37 3.07
C THR A 183 -44.50 27.06 4.16
N ILE A 184 -43.86 27.87 5.02
CA ILE A 184 -44.54 28.71 6.02
C ILE A 184 -45.47 29.73 5.32
N ASN A 185 -44.97 30.38 4.27
CA ASN A 185 -45.76 31.34 3.49
C ASN A 185 -46.97 30.66 2.81
N SER A 186 -46.77 29.49 2.19
CA SER A 186 -47.87 28.72 1.59
C SER A 186 -48.94 28.33 2.62
N ARG A 187 -48.57 27.97 3.85
CA ARG A 187 -49.55 27.73 4.93
C ARG A 187 -50.34 28.99 5.27
N GLN A 188 -49.69 30.16 5.33
CA GLN A 188 -50.38 31.42 5.58
C GLN A 188 -51.41 31.73 4.48
N VAL A 189 -51.01 31.65 3.20
CA VAL A 189 -51.91 31.88 2.06
C VAL A 189 -53.08 30.90 2.05
N THR A 190 -52.82 29.63 2.39
CA THR A 190 -53.86 28.59 2.51
C THR A 190 -54.88 28.95 3.59
N ASN A 191 -54.43 29.41 4.77
CA ASN A 191 -55.32 29.85 5.85
C ASN A 191 -56.14 31.09 5.45
N GLU A 192 -55.52 32.06 4.79
CA GLU A 192 -56.22 33.24 4.26
C GLU A 192 -57.32 32.85 3.24
N ALA A 193 -57.05 31.85 2.41
CA ALA A 193 -58.03 31.31 1.46
C ALA A 193 -59.21 30.60 2.15
N VAL A 194 -58.95 29.82 3.22
CA VAL A 194 -60.02 29.22 4.05
C VAL A 194 -60.94 30.30 4.60
N ASP A 195 -60.37 31.36 5.18
CA ASP A 195 -61.13 32.47 5.75
C ASP A 195 -61.96 33.21 4.68
N ALA A 196 -61.40 33.41 3.49
CA ALA A 196 -62.10 34.05 2.38
C ALA A 196 -63.29 33.21 1.89
N VAL A 197 -63.12 31.88 1.75
CA VAL A 197 -64.19 30.96 1.37
C VAL A 197 -65.28 30.90 2.44
N ALA A 198 -64.89 30.89 3.72
CA ALA A 198 -65.83 30.92 4.84
C ALA A 198 -66.71 32.19 4.80
N LYS A 199 -66.11 33.37 4.57
CA LYS A 199 -66.85 34.64 4.41
C LYS A 199 -67.78 34.62 3.19
N ALA A 200 -67.30 34.14 2.05
CA ALA A 200 -68.12 34.03 0.83
C ALA A 200 -69.34 33.11 1.05
N ARG A 201 -69.16 32.00 1.77
CA ARG A 201 -70.24 31.06 2.12
C ARG A 201 -71.32 31.72 2.99
N VAL A 202 -70.93 32.58 3.94
CA VAL A 202 -71.88 33.35 4.76
C VAL A 202 -72.73 34.28 3.88
N GLU A 203 -72.10 35.04 2.98
CA GLU A 203 -72.84 35.98 2.11
C GLU A 203 -73.76 35.27 1.11
N ILE A 204 -73.35 34.11 0.57
CA ILE A 204 -74.19 33.30 -0.32
C ILE A 204 -75.39 32.72 0.44
N ASN A 205 -75.21 32.26 1.68
CA ASN A 205 -76.33 31.78 2.50
C ASN A 205 -77.33 32.92 2.76
N ARG A 206 -76.84 34.13 3.05
CA ARG A 206 -77.70 35.32 3.20
C ARG A 206 -78.46 35.65 1.91
N LEU A 207 -77.82 35.51 0.74
CA LEU A 207 -78.48 35.67 -0.55
C LEU A 207 -79.56 34.61 -0.79
N SER A 208 -79.28 33.35 -0.46
CA SER A 208 -80.24 32.24 -0.56
C SER A 208 -81.48 32.50 0.31
N GLU A 209 -81.29 32.90 1.57
CA GLU A 209 -82.38 33.28 2.47
C GLU A 209 -83.19 34.47 1.94
N ALA A 210 -82.52 35.49 1.39
CA ALA A 210 -83.19 36.66 0.82
C ALA A 210 -84.04 36.28 -0.40
N SER A 211 -83.50 35.45 -1.30
CA SER A 211 -84.22 34.93 -2.47
C SER A 211 -85.43 34.08 -2.07
N GLU A 212 -85.32 33.25 -1.01
CA GLU A 212 -86.46 32.50 -0.48
C GLU A 212 -87.58 33.42 0.04
N ARG A 213 -87.21 34.50 0.75
CA ARG A 213 -88.19 35.51 1.20
C ARG A 213 -88.86 36.22 0.02
N ILE A 214 -88.11 36.59 -1.00
CA ILE A 214 -88.66 37.19 -2.23
C ILE A 214 -89.63 36.20 -2.90
N GLY A 215 -89.25 34.93 -3.01
CA GLY A 215 -90.11 33.88 -3.55
C GLY A 215 -91.47 33.78 -2.83
N LYS A 216 -91.47 33.84 -1.49
CA LYS A 216 -92.70 33.87 -0.68
C LYS A 216 -93.56 35.09 -0.97
N VAL A 217 -92.95 36.28 -1.12
CA VAL A 217 -93.65 37.52 -1.47
C VAL A 217 -94.25 37.44 -2.87
N VAL A 218 -93.51 36.94 -3.85
CA VAL A 218 -93.98 36.79 -5.25
C VAL A 218 -95.14 35.81 -5.35
N SER A 219 -95.11 34.70 -4.59
CA SER A 219 -96.24 33.78 -4.46
C SER A 219 -97.49 34.49 -3.92
N LEU A 220 -97.36 35.26 -2.84
CA LEU A 220 -98.47 36.03 -2.28
C LEU A 220 -99.04 37.06 -3.28
N ILE A 221 -98.20 37.77 -4.02
CA ILE A 221 -98.67 38.73 -5.04
C ILE A 221 -99.41 38.00 -6.16
N THR A 222 -98.95 36.81 -6.55
CA THR A 222 -99.63 35.98 -7.55
C THR A 222 -101.02 35.57 -7.07
N GLU A 223 -101.14 35.12 -5.82
CA GLU A 223 -102.44 34.79 -5.20
C GLU A 223 -103.37 36.02 -5.16
N ILE A 224 -102.84 37.20 -4.81
CA ILE A 224 -103.61 38.46 -4.82
C ILE A 224 -104.07 38.81 -6.24
N ALA A 225 -103.21 38.64 -7.25
CA ALA A 225 -103.56 38.92 -8.64
C ALA A 225 -104.65 37.96 -9.15
N GLU A 226 -104.57 36.68 -8.80
CA GLU A 226 -105.62 35.68 -9.12
C GLU A 226 -106.95 36.02 -8.45
N GLN A 227 -106.94 36.38 -7.16
CA GLN A 227 -108.13 36.85 -6.44
C GLN A 227 -108.70 38.13 -7.06
N THR A 228 -107.85 39.07 -7.44
CA THR A 228 -108.25 40.34 -8.07
C THR A 228 -108.89 40.08 -9.44
N ASN A 229 -108.33 39.15 -10.22
CA ASN A 229 -108.91 38.73 -11.50
C ASN A 229 -110.28 38.05 -11.31
N LEU A 230 -110.45 37.23 -10.28
CA LEU A 230 -111.75 36.64 -9.91
C LEU A 230 -112.78 37.69 -9.49
N LEU A 231 -112.37 38.67 -8.66
CA LEU A 231 -113.22 39.80 -8.27
C LEU A 231 -113.63 40.64 -9.47
N ALA A 232 -112.70 40.95 -10.36
CA ALA A 232 -112.95 41.70 -11.59
C ALA A 232 -113.87 40.92 -12.55
N LEU A 233 -113.75 39.60 -12.62
CA LEU A 233 -114.65 38.75 -13.38
C LEU A 233 -116.08 38.81 -12.81
N ASN A 234 -116.23 38.68 -11.49
CA ASN A 234 -117.52 38.80 -10.81
C ASN A 234 -118.15 40.19 -11.04
N ALA A 235 -117.35 41.25 -10.96
CA ALA A 235 -117.79 42.61 -11.25
C ALA A 235 -118.22 42.78 -12.72
N THR A 236 -117.51 42.13 -13.66
CA THR A 236 -117.88 42.12 -15.09
C THR A 236 -119.23 41.44 -15.30
N ILE A 237 -119.49 40.33 -14.61
CA ILE A 237 -120.75 39.59 -14.66
C ILE A 237 -121.90 40.46 -14.13
N GLU A 238 -121.70 41.12 -12.98
CA GLU A 238 -122.74 41.96 -12.37
C GLU A 238 -122.99 43.24 -13.19
N ALA A 239 -121.95 43.81 -13.80
CA ALA A 239 -122.08 44.93 -14.74
C ALA A 239 -122.88 44.55 -16.00
N ALA A 240 -122.68 43.33 -16.54
CA ALA A 240 -123.50 42.82 -17.64
C ALA A 240 -124.97 42.61 -17.22
N ARG A 241 -125.20 42.20 -15.98
CA ARG A 241 -126.54 42.01 -15.40
C ARG A 241 -127.31 43.33 -15.23
N ALA A 242 -126.61 44.44 -14.98
CA ALA A 242 -127.19 45.78 -14.87
C ALA A 242 -127.53 46.46 -16.22
N GLY A 243 -127.23 45.82 -17.36
CA GLY A 243 -127.59 46.32 -18.70
C GLY A 243 -126.92 47.66 -19.06
N GLU A 244 -127.66 48.62 -19.62
CA GLU A 244 -127.15 49.93 -20.03
C GLU A 244 -126.55 50.74 -18.87
N ALA A 245 -127.08 50.59 -17.64
CA ALA A 245 -126.59 51.30 -16.46
C ALA A 245 -125.23 50.80 -15.96
N GLY A 246 -124.82 49.58 -16.35
CA GLY A 246 -123.57 48.94 -15.94
C GLY A 246 -122.37 49.19 -16.85
N LYS A 247 -122.53 49.85 -18.01
CA LYS A 247 -121.48 49.99 -19.04
C LYS A 247 -120.17 50.60 -18.50
N GLY A 248 -120.25 51.67 -17.71
CA GLY A 248 -119.05 52.29 -17.11
C GLY A 248 -118.34 51.36 -16.12
N PHE A 249 -119.11 50.58 -15.36
CA PHE A 249 -118.59 49.60 -14.40
C PHE A 249 -117.95 48.40 -15.12
N ALA A 250 -118.51 47.98 -16.26
CA ALA A 250 -117.96 46.92 -17.10
C ALA A 250 -116.59 47.29 -17.67
N VAL A 251 -116.38 48.54 -18.09
CA VAL A 251 -115.08 49.03 -18.57
C VAL A 251 -114.04 48.97 -17.45
N VAL A 252 -114.36 49.48 -16.26
CA VAL A 252 -113.45 49.43 -15.10
C VAL A 252 -113.14 47.99 -14.70
N ALA A 253 -114.15 47.11 -14.66
CA ALA A 253 -113.96 45.71 -14.32
C ALA A 253 -113.07 44.99 -15.36
N SER A 254 -113.22 45.29 -16.65
CA SER A 254 -112.35 44.76 -17.71
C SER A 254 -110.90 45.27 -17.58
N GLU A 255 -110.71 46.55 -17.24
CA GLU A 255 -109.38 47.14 -17.04
C GLU A 255 -108.67 46.50 -15.83
N VAL A 256 -109.38 46.36 -14.70
CA VAL A 256 -108.87 45.68 -13.49
C VAL A 256 -108.52 44.22 -13.79
N LYS A 257 -109.34 43.53 -14.59
CA LYS A 257 -109.05 42.16 -15.05
C LYS A 257 -107.77 42.10 -15.90
N GLY A 258 -107.58 43.07 -16.79
CA GLY A 258 -106.36 43.21 -17.61
C GLY A 258 -105.12 43.45 -16.77
N LEU A 259 -105.18 44.39 -15.81
CA LEU A 259 -104.12 44.69 -14.84
C LEU A 259 -103.77 43.48 -13.97
N ALA A 260 -104.77 42.74 -13.48
CA ALA A 260 -104.55 41.52 -12.72
C ALA A 260 -103.85 40.44 -13.55
N GLY A 261 -104.23 40.27 -14.82
CA GLY A 261 -103.56 39.37 -15.76
C GLY A 261 -102.11 39.76 -16.05
N GLN A 262 -101.84 41.06 -16.26
CA GLN A 262 -100.47 41.57 -16.40
C GLN A 262 -99.64 41.35 -15.13
N THR A 263 -100.24 41.56 -13.96
CA THR A 263 -99.58 41.34 -12.66
C THR A 263 -99.20 39.87 -12.49
N ALA A 264 -100.13 38.94 -12.75
CA ALA A 264 -99.85 37.50 -12.67
C ALA A 264 -98.76 37.05 -13.66
N LYS A 265 -98.73 37.62 -14.86
CA LYS A 265 -97.67 37.36 -15.83
C LYS A 265 -96.31 37.88 -15.31
N ALA A 266 -96.26 39.12 -14.85
CA ALA A 266 -95.04 39.73 -14.32
C ALA A 266 -94.51 38.98 -13.08
N THR A 267 -95.38 38.57 -12.15
CA THR A 267 -94.95 37.77 -11.00
C THR A 267 -94.49 36.37 -11.41
N GLY A 268 -95.06 35.78 -12.45
CA GLY A 268 -94.57 34.53 -13.05
C GLY A 268 -93.14 34.66 -13.59
N GLU A 269 -92.84 35.74 -14.30
CA GLU A 269 -91.49 36.04 -14.78
C GLU A 269 -90.50 36.27 -13.63
N ILE A 270 -90.89 37.03 -12.60
CA ILE A 270 -90.06 37.24 -11.39
C ILE A 270 -89.83 35.91 -10.66
N ARG A 271 -90.84 35.05 -10.55
CA ARG A 271 -90.72 33.74 -9.91
C ARG A 271 -89.68 32.87 -10.61
N ALA A 272 -89.68 32.86 -11.94
CA ALA A 272 -88.66 32.16 -12.73
C ALA A 272 -87.26 32.71 -12.44
N GLN A 273 -87.09 34.04 -12.43
CA GLN A 273 -85.81 34.67 -12.10
C GLN A 273 -85.33 34.33 -10.68
N VAL A 274 -86.23 34.31 -9.68
CA VAL A 274 -85.88 33.95 -8.30
C VAL A 274 -85.45 32.47 -8.22
N ALA A 275 -86.15 31.58 -8.92
CA ALA A 275 -85.77 30.16 -8.99
C ALA A 275 -84.39 29.96 -9.64
N ASP A 276 -84.09 30.71 -10.70
CA ASP A 276 -82.78 30.72 -11.34
C ASP A 276 -81.69 31.22 -10.38
N VAL A 277 -81.93 32.32 -9.66
CA VAL A 277 -81.01 32.83 -8.64
C VAL A 277 -80.75 31.78 -7.56
N GLN A 278 -81.80 31.12 -7.06
CA GLN A 278 -81.68 30.05 -6.05
C GLN A 278 -80.84 28.89 -6.56
N SER A 279 -81.11 28.43 -7.79
CA SER A 279 -80.34 27.37 -8.46
C SER A 279 -78.86 27.74 -8.57
N VAL A 280 -78.55 28.95 -9.05
CA VAL A 280 -77.18 29.45 -9.15
C VAL A 280 -76.52 29.51 -7.78
N THR A 281 -77.19 30.02 -6.74
CA THR A 281 -76.60 30.01 -5.38
C THR A 281 -76.25 28.61 -4.89
N GLN A 282 -77.08 27.60 -5.16
CA GLN A 282 -76.78 26.22 -4.76
C GLN A 282 -75.52 25.69 -5.47
N ILE A 283 -75.39 25.94 -6.78
CA ILE A 283 -74.20 25.58 -7.55
C ILE A 283 -72.95 26.24 -6.96
N VAL A 284 -73.04 27.52 -6.56
CA VAL A 284 -71.90 28.21 -5.96
C VAL A 284 -71.55 27.64 -4.58
N VAL A 285 -72.52 27.23 -3.76
CA VAL A 285 -72.25 26.56 -2.47
C VAL A 285 -71.48 25.25 -2.68
N GLU A 286 -71.88 24.44 -3.66
CA GLU A 286 -71.19 23.19 -4.00
C GLU A 286 -69.76 23.46 -4.50
N ALA A 287 -69.59 24.46 -5.36
CA ALA A 287 -68.26 24.90 -5.82
C ALA A 287 -67.37 25.34 -4.66
N MET A 288 -67.90 26.09 -3.69
CA MET A 288 -67.15 26.51 -2.49
C MET A 288 -66.75 25.33 -1.61
N SER A 289 -67.59 24.30 -1.51
CA SER A 289 -67.23 23.06 -0.79
C SER A 289 -66.08 22.32 -1.48
N SER A 290 -66.09 22.26 -2.81
CA SER A 290 -65.00 21.67 -3.59
C SER A 290 -63.69 22.46 -3.45
N ILE A 291 -63.77 23.80 -3.46
CA ILE A 291 -62.62 24.67 -3.21
C ILE A 291 -62.05 24.42 -1.80
N THR A 292 -62.90 24.32 -0.78
CA THR A 292 -62.46 24.02 0.60
C THR A 292 -61.68 22.70 0.66
N SER A 293 -62.22 21.63 0.07
CA SER A 293 -61.52 20.34 0.02
C SER A 293 -60.18 20.41 -0.74
N THR A 294 -60.08 21.26 -1.76
CA THR A 294 -58.83 21.48 -2.50
C THR A 294 -57.81 22.21 -1.63
N ILE A 295 -58.25 23.22 -0.86
CA ILE A 295 -57.39 23.96 0.08
C ILE A 295 -56.89 23.03 1.20
N ASP A 296 -57.74 22.15 1.73
CA ASP A 296 -57.34 21.17 2.75
C ASP A 296 -56.23 20.23 2.23
N LYS A 297 -56.36 19.75 0.97
CA LYS A 297 -55.32 18.94 0.33
C LYS A 297 -54.01 19.72 0.15
N VAL A 298 -54.09 21.00 -0.20
CA VAL A 298 -52.90 21.87 -0.30
C VAL A 298 -52.23 22.02 1.06
N SER A 299 -53.01 22.16 2.14
CA SER A 299 -52.50 22.21 3.52
C SER A 299 -51.76 20.93 3.91
N GLU A 300 -52.32 19.76 3.59
CA GLU A 300 -51.70 18.45 3.83
C GLU A 300 -50.37 18.30 3.07
N ILE A 301 -50.36 18.61 1.76
CA ILE A 301 -49.14 18.58 0.94
C ILE A 301 -48.08 19.52 1.49
N THR A 302 -48.47 20.75 1.87
CA THR A 302 -47.55 21.74 2.46
C THR A 302 -46.97 21.22 3.78
N SER A 303 -47.74 20.46 4.56
CA SER A 303 -47.23 19.83 5.77
C SER A 303 -46.24 18.71 5.50
N ALA A 304 -46.49 17.87 4.49
CA ALA A 304 -45.55 16.84 4.08
C ALA A 304 -44.23 17.43 3.56
N ILE A 305 -44.29 18.54 2.81
CA ILE A 305 -43.10 19.26 2.35
C ILE A 305 -42.29 19.80 3.54
N ALA A 306 -42.94 20.33 4.57
CA ALA A 306 -42.25 20.82 5.77
C ALA A 306 -41.44 19.70 6.45
N THR A 307 -42.06 18.52 6.66
CA THR A 307 -41.38 17.37 7.25
C THR A 307 -40.22 16.90 6.39
N ALA A 308 -40.41 16.79 5.06
CA ALA A 308 -39.34 16.41 4.15
C ALA A 308 -38.17 17.41 4.15
N ALA A 309 -38.44 18.71 4.28
CA ALA A 309 -37.42 19.75 4.40
C ALA A 309 -36.61 19.61 5.71
N GLU A 310 -37.26 19.30 6.82
CA GLU A 310 -36.57 19.03 8.10
C GLU A 310 -35.67 17.80 8.01
N GLU A 311 -36.14 16.71 7.39
CA GLU A 311 -35.33 15.51 7.15
C GLU A 311 -34.14 15.79 6.23
N GLN A 312 -34.33 16.55 5.15
CA GLN A 312 -33.24 16.97 4.26
C GLN A 312 -32.20 17.84 4.97
N SER A 313 -32.63 18.73 5.89
CA SER A 313 -31.71 19.54 6.70
C SER A 313 -30.86 18.68 7.65
N ALA A 314 -31.43 17.62 8.22
CA ALA A 314 -30.69 16.68 9.04
C ALA A 314 -29.66 15.89 8.20
N ALA A 315 -30.08 15.36 7.05
CA ALA A 315 -29.21 14.63 6.13
C ALA A 315 -28.06 15.50 5.59
N ALA A 316 -28.32 16.78 5.25
CA ALA A 316 -27.29 17.72 4.82
C ALA A 316 -26.20 17.90 5.90
N ARG A 317 -26.59 18.04 7.18
CA ARG A 317 -25.64 18.17 8.29
C ARG A 317 -24.81 16.91 8.50
N GLU A 318 -25.40 15.74 8.34
CA GLU A 318 -24.69 14.46 8.42
C GLU A 318 -23.68 14.28 7.27
N ILE A 319 -24.08 14.67 6.04
CA ILE A 319 -23.19 14.67 4.87
C ILE A 319 -22.02 15.64 5.09
N ALA A 320 -22.27 16.83 5.62
CA ALA A 320 -21.22 17.80 5.92
C ALA A 320 -20.21 17.24 6.94
N GLY A 321 -20.70 16.60 8.01
CA GLY A 321 -19.85 15.92 9.00
C GLY A 321 -19.01 14.80 8.40
N SER A 322 -19.65 13.93 7.61
CA SER A 322 -18.98 12.80 6.93
C SER A 322 -17.92 13.29 5.93
N THR A 323 -18.22 14.36 5.19
CA THR A 323 -17.32 14.99 4.22
C THR A 323 -16.11 15.61 4.92
N SER A 324 -16.30 16.26 6.07
CA SER A 324 -15.22 16.80 6.89
C SER A 324 -14.29 15.68 7.39
N GLN A 325 -14.85 14.59 7.90
CA GLN A 325 -14.07 13.43 8.35
C GLN A 325 -13.30 12.78 7.19
N ALA A 326 -13.92 12.62 6.02
CA ALA A 326 -13.26 12.08 4.84
C ALA A 326 -12.12 12.97 4.34
N SER A 327 -12.29 14.29 4.39
CA SER A 327 -11.24 15.27 4.05
C SER A 327 -10.04 15.16 5.00
N LEU A 328 -10.29 15.05 6.32
CA LEU A 328 -9.23 14.79 7.30
C LEU A 328 -8.51 13.46 7.03
N GLY A 329 -9.26 12.40 6.71
CA GLY A 329 -8.67 11.11 6.33
C GLY A 329 -7.78 11.19 5.09
N ALA A 330 -8.16 11.98 4.08
CA ALA A 330 -7.33 12.20 2.91
C ALA A 330 -6.03 12.96 3.25
N GLN A 331 -6.09 13.95 4.15
CA GLN A 331 -4.91 14.66 4.65
C GLN A 331 -3.97 13.73 5.42
N ASP A 332 -4.52 12.87 6.28
CA ASP A 332 -3.74 11.88 7.03
C ASP A 332 -3.03 10.88 6.09
N VAL A 333 -3.72 10.43 5.02
CA VAL A 333 -3.09 9.60 3.99
C VAL A 333 -1.94 10.32 3.32
N SER A 334 -2.10 11.60 2.94
CA SER A 334 -1.02 12.40 2.34
C SER A 334 0.19 12.52 3.28
N ALA A 335 -0.04 12.79 4.57
CA ALA A 335 1.01 12.84 5.58
C ALA A 335 1.73 11.49 5.76
N ASN A 336 0.98 10.38 5.78
CA ASN A 336 1.55 9.04 5.85
C ASN A 336 2.39 8.70 4.61
N VAL A 337 1.96 9.10 3.42
CA VAL A 337 2.71 8.92 2.18
C VAL A 337 4.03 9.70 2.21
N ALA A 338 4.03 10.92 2.75
CA ALA A 338 5.27 11.68 2.92
C ALA A 338 6.26 10.97 3.86
N MET A 339 5.78 10.32 4.92
CA MET A 339 6.62 9.49 5.78
C MET A 339 7.15 8.25 5.05
N VAL A 340 6.32 7.59 4.24
CA VAL A 340 6.73 6.43 3.44
C VAL A 340 7.81 6.82 2.43
N SER A 341 7.65 7.92 1.69
CA SER A 341 8.66 8.41 0.73
C SER A 341 10.01 8.69 1.42
N ARG A 342 10.01 9.25 2.64
CA ARG A 342 11.25 9.39 3.44
C ARG A 342 11.91 8.04 3.73
N VAL A 343 11.13 7.05 4.20
CA VAL A 343 11.65 5.70 4.50
C VAL A 343 12.15 4.99 3.24
N VAL A 344 11.48 5.18 2.10
CA VAL A 344 11.92 4.69 0.80
C VAL A 344 13.27 5.30 0.41
N GLY A 345 13.46 6.60 0.60
CA GLY A 345 14.74 7.28 0.38
C GLY A 345 15.87 6.77 1.29
N GLU A 346 15.59 6.54 2.57
CA GLU A 346 16.53 5.93 3.52
C GLU A 346 16.91 4.50 3.10
N THR A 347 15.93 3.70 2.66
CA THR A 347 16.13 2.33 2.20
C THR A 347 16.93 2.28 0.89
N SER A 348 16.67 3.21 -0.03
CA SER A 348 17.45 3.37 -1.26
C SER A 348 18.91 3.73 -0.98
N THR A 349 19.15 4.61 0.00
CA THR A 349 20.52 4.93 0.44
C THR A 349 21.20 3.70 1.05
N ALA A 350 20.49 2.94 1.90
CA ALA A 350 21.01 1.71 2.49
C ALA A 350 21.32 0.64 1.42
N SER A 351 20.50 0.50 0.39
CA SER A 351 20.76 -0.44 -0.71
C SER A 351 22.03 -0.08 -1.49
N HIS A 352 22.28 1.21 -1.73
CA HIS A 352 23.54 1.66 -2.32
C HIS A 352 24.76 1.32 -1.46
N HIS A 353 24.67 1.47 -0.13
CA HIS A 353 25.76 1.08 0.76
C HIS A 353 26.03 -0.43 0.75
N VAL A 354 24.97 -1.26 0.71
CA VAL A 354 25.12 -2.72 0.60
C VAL A 354 25.76 -3.10 -0.74
N LEU A 355 25.36 -2.46 -1.84
CA LEU A 355 25.94 -2.67 -3.16
C LEU A 355 27.44 -2.34 -3.18
N GLU A 356 27.83 -1.21 -2.58
CA GLU A 356 29.23 -0.80 -2.47
C GLU A 356 30.03 -1.80 -1.62
N ALA A 357 29.51 -2.19 -0.45
CA ALA A 357 30.16 -3.15 0.43
C ALA A 357 30.32 -4.54 -0.21
N SER A 358 29.32 -4.99 -0.97
CA SER A 358 29.40 -6.24 -1.74
C SER A 358 30.49 -6.19 -2.82
N ARG A 359 30.60 -5.08 -3.55
CA ARG A 359 31.65 -4.88 -4.56
C ARG A 359 33.04 -4.87 -3.93
N GLU A 360 33.19 -4.19 -2.79
CA GLU A 360 34.45 -4.24 -2.04
C GLU A 360 34.77 -5.68 -1.59
N LEU A 361 33.80 -6.39 -1.02
CA LEU A 361 33.99 -7.76 -0.55
C LEU A 361 34.40 -8.71 -1.69
N SER A 362 33.80 -8.56 -2.86
CA SER A 362 34.17 -9.30 -4.08
C SER A 362 35.62 -9.02 -4.48
N GLN A 363 36.03 -7.75 -4.49
CA GLN A 363 37.40 -7.34 -4.80
C GLN A 363 38.43 -7.86 -3.77
N ARG A 364 38.07 -7.82 -2.48
CA ARG A 364 38.90 -8.34 -1.38
C ARG A 364 39.04 -9.86 -1.46
N GLY A 365 37.95 -10.56 -1.76
CA GLY A 365 37.95 -12.02 -1.99
C GLY A 365 38.88 -12.40 -3.13
N GLU A 366 38.83 -11.68 -4.25
CA GLU A 366 39.70 -11.90 -5.41
C GLU A 366 41.18 -11.62 -5.10
N THR A 367 41.45 -10.55 -4.34
CA THR A 367 42.80 -10.23 -3.88
C THR A 367 43.35 -11.32 -2.96
N MET A 368 42.52 -11.84 -2.05
CA MET A 368 42.91 -12.92 -1.14
C MET A 368 43.18 -14.21 -1.90
N ARG A 369 42.35 -14.55 -2.90
CA ARG A 369 42.58 -15.68 -3.82
C ARG A 369 43.96 -15.61 -4.45
N THR A 370 44.26 -14.48 -5.09
CA THR A 370 45.54 -14.26 -5.76
C THR A 370 46.73 -14.34 -4.79
N ALA A 371 46.59 -13.79 -3.59
CA ALA A 371 47.64 -13.83 -2.57
C ALA A 371 47.89 -15.26 -2.05
N VAL A 372 46.83 -16.04 -1.84
CA VAL A 372 46.94 -17.45 -1.43
C VAL A 372 47.58 -18.29 -2.53
N ASP A 373 47.13 -18.17 -3.78
CA ASP A 373 47.71 -18.90 -4.92
C ASP A 373 49.20 -18.58 -5.10
N GLY A 374 49.58 -17.30 -4.95
CA GLY A 374 50.97 -16.86 -4.97
C GLY A 374 51.79 -17.45 -3.82
N PHE A 375 51.26 -17.43 -2.60
CA PHE A 375 51.91 -18.00 -1.42
C PHE A 375 52.12 -19.51 -1.58
N ILE A 376 51.10 -20.26 -2.00
CA ILE A 376 51.19 -21.71 -2.21
C ILE A 376 52.23 -22.04 -3.30
N THR A 377 52.23 -21.27 -4.39
CA THR A 377 53.23 -21.42 -5.46
C THR A 377 54.65 -21.25 -4.93
N GLU A 378 54.88 -20.26 -4.06
CA GLU A 378 56.20 -20.01 -3.51
C GLU A 378 56.61 -21.04 -2.45
N VAL A 379 55.67 -21.47 -1.61
CA VAL A 379 55.92 -22.54 -0.63
C VAL A 379 56.26 -23.86 -1.32
N ARG A 380 55.58 -24.23 -2.41
CA ARG A 380 55.88 -25.45 -3.17
C ARG A 380 57.27 -25.46 -3.81
N LYS A 381 57.94 -24.31 -3.97
CA LYS A 381 59.35 -24.25 -4.42
C LYS A 381 60.34 -24.59 -3.31
N VAL A 382 59.92 -24.44 -2.05
CA VAL A 382 60.78 -24.60 -0.87
C VAL A 382 60.67 -26.01 -0.29
N VAL A 383 59.47 -26.61 -0.35
CA VAL A 383 59.15 -27.96 0.18
C VAL A 383 59.70 -29.07 -0.70
#